data_AF-A0A959JVM6-F1
#
_entry.id   AF-A0A959JVM6-F1
#
_cell.length_a   1.000
_cell.length_b   1.000
_cell.length_c   1.000
_cell.angle_alpha   90.00
_cell.angle_beta   90.00
_cell.angle_gamma   90.00
#
_symmetry.space_group_name_H-M   'P 1'
#
loop_
_entity.id
_entity.type
_entity.pdbx_description
1 polymer ?
#
loop_
_entity_poly.entity_id
_entity_poly.type
_entity_poly.pdbx_seq_one_letter_code
_entity_poly.pdbx_strand_id
1 'polypeptide(L)'
;MNPHRRIPSNYFYFAFPVLIISFNCLLSRALLLVYKDWTWIVLTLVYWSTLWFGIWFLKNKIGVDYRSWWSLKNGFDLWAILSIFAGFLTLPILLKNASVLGDLHWTLIAIWLLFSVINPFFEESFWRGFLIAYPIQLKAVYKIGLSVIFFCLSRMLIFGIISSNVSDPLLMALFFSATIWGITFHTGRNIFFTYLGHVVLDITLMMTYLWMDDIQL
;
A
#
# COMPACT_ATOMS: atom_id res chain seq x y z
N MET A 1 -7.26 31.12 -16.85
CA MET A 1 -6.85 29.70 -17.05
C MET A 1 -5.63 29.70 -17.95
N ASN A 2 -4.52 29.08 -17.54
CA ASN A 2 -3.23 29.18 -18.22
C ASN A 2 -3.16 28.12 -19.36
N PRO A 3 -3.05 28.51 -20.64
CA PRO A 3 -3.17 27.61 -21.80
C PRO A 3 -1.96 26.66 -22.02
N HIS A 4 -0.98 26.66 -21.11
CA HIS A 4 0.23 25.83 -21.19
C HIS A 4 0.27 24.62 -20.25
N ARG A 5 -0.88 24.15 -19.71
CA ARG A 5 -0.92 22.84 -19.06
C ARG A 5 -0.73 21.74 -20.11
N ARG A 6 0.53 21.47 -20.45
CA ARG A 6 0.94 20.29 -21.20
C ARG A 6 0.25 19.10 -20.56
N ILE A 7 -0.56 18.39 -21.34
CA ILE A 7 -1.18 17.12 -20.94
C ILE A 7 -0.05 16.27 -20.35
N PRO A 8 -0.11 15.86 -19.07
CA PRO A 8 0.94 15.02 -18.53
C PRO A 8 0.93 13.74 -19.36
N SER A 9 2.08 13.39 -19.93
CA SER A 9 2.13 12.31 -20.91
C SER A 9 1.59 11.04 -20.26
N ASN A 10 0.69 10.33 -20.95
CA ASN A 10 0.15 9.05 -20.49
C ASN A 10 1.28 8.07 -20.08
N TYR A 11 2.48 8.24 -20.63
CA TYR A 11 3.69 7.52 -20.21
C TYR A 11 3.98 7.64 -18.72
N PHE A 12 3.79 8.80 -18.09
CA PHE A 12 4.05 8.96 -16.65
C PHE A 12 3.10 8.09 -15.83
N TYR A 13 1.82 8.02 -16.20
CA TYR A 13 0.83 7.19 -15.51
C TYR A 13 1.24 5.71 -15.48
N PHE A 14 1.72 5.18 -16.61
CA PHE A 14 2.10 3.76 -16.73
C PHE A 14 3.53 3.48 -16.24
N ALA A 15 4.48 4.35 -16.56
CA ALA A 15 5.89 4.13 -16.24
C ALA A 15 6.18 4.33 -14.76
N PHE A 16 5.50 5.26 -14.09
CA PHE A 16 5.88 5.64 -12.73
C PHE A 16 5.69 4.52 -11.69
N PRO A 17 4.57 3.76 -11.67
CA PRO A 17 4.44 2.55 -10.85
C PRO A 17 5.52 1.51 -11.11
N VAL A 18 5.84 1.28 -12.40
CA VAL A 18 6.88 0.33 -12.80
C VAL A 18 8.24 0.78 -12.26
N LEU A 19 8.58 2.06 -12.42
CA LEU A 19 9.83 2.63 -11.91
C LEU A 19 9.93 2.52 -10.38
N ILE A 20 8.85 2.81 -9.64
CA ILE A 20 8.82 2.63 -8.18
C ILE A 20 9.11 1.18 -7.81
N ILE A 21 8.41 0.23 -8.43
CA ILE A 21 8.55 -1.20 -8.11
C ILE A 21 9.95 -1.70 -8.48
N SER A 22 10.42 -1.40 -9.69
CA SER A 22 11.74 -1.83 -10.16
C SER A 22 12.87 -1.22 -9.31
N PHE A 23 12.79 0.08 -8.99
CA PHE A 23 13.78 0.75 -8.16
C PHE A 23 13.84 0.14 -6.74
N ASN A 24 12.69 -0.02 -6.09
CA ASN A 24 12.64 -0.57 -4.73
C ASN A 24 12.98 -2.08 -4.69
N CYS A 25 12.70 -2.83 -5.76
CA CYS A 25 13.13 -4.23 -5.90
C CYS A 25 14.66 -4.36 -6.02
N LEU A 26 15.31 -3.51 -6.82
CA LEU A 26 16.77 -3.50 -6.92
C LEU A 26 17.40 -3.03 -5.60
N LEU A 27 16.82 -1.99 -5.00
CA LEU A 27 17.29 -1.46 -3.72
C LEU A 27 17.14 -2.48 -2.60
N SER A 28 16.03 -3.22 -2.51
CA SER A 28 15.84 -4.24 -1.47
C SER A 28 16.91 -5.33 -1.55
N ARG A 29 17.24 -5.80 -2.76
CA ARG A 29 18.33 -6.75 -2.99
C ARG A 29 19.69 -6.19 -2.56
N ALA A 30 19.98 -4.93 -2.88
CA ALA A 30 21.23 -4.30 -2.48
C ALA A 30 21.32 -4.10 -0.96
N LEU A 31 20.24 -3.63 -0.33
CA LEU A 31 20.17 -3.41 1.11
C LEU A 31 20.27 -4.71 1.90
N LEU A 32 19.72 -5.82 1.40
CA LEU A 32 19.87 -7.14 2.03
C LEU A 32 21.33 -7.55 2.21
N LEU A 33 22.22 -7.17 1.27
CA LEU A 33 23.65 -7.46 1.37
C LEU A 33 24.35 -6.67 2.48
N VAL A 34 23.78 -5.53 2.91
CA VAL A 34 24.40 -4.59 3.84
C VAL A 34 23.75 -4.64 5.23
N TYR A 35 22.42 -4.61 5.29
CA TYR A 35 21.63 -4.41 6.50
C TYR A 35 20.90 -5.66 6.99
N LYS A 36 20.81 -6.73 6.16
CA LYS A 36 20.12 -7.98 6.49
C LYS A 36 18.72 -7.72 7.08
N ASP A 37 18.49 -8.09 8.33
CA ASP A 37 17.20 -7.98 9.04
C ASP A 37 16.73 -6.53 9.23
N TRP A 38 17.62 -5.54 9.13
CA TRP A 38 17.26 -4.12 9.21
C TRP A 38 16.92 -3.49 7.86
N THR A 39 17.03 -4.26 6.76
CA THR A 39 16.77 -3.79 5.39
C THR A 39 15.41 -3.13 5.26
N TRP A 40 14.41 -3.65 5.95
CA TRP A 40 13.04 -3.18 5.81
C TRP A 40 12.82 -1.75 6.28
N ILE A 41 13.51 -1.30 7.33
CA ILE A 41 13.31 0.06 7.84
C ILE A 41 13.75 1.04 6.76
N VAL A 42 14.97 0.84 6.26
CA VAL A 42 15.56 1.69 5.21
C VAL A 42 14.72 1.60 3.93
N LEU A 43 14.36 0.38 3.51
CA LEU A 43 13.55 0.15 2.32
C LEU A 43 12.17 0.80 2.43
N THR A 44 11.50 0.69 3.57
CA THR A 44 10.18 1.27 3.84
C THR A 44 10.23 2.78 3.70
N LEU A 45 11.22 3.44 4.30
CA LEU A 45 11.36 4.90 4.23
C LEU A 45 11.59 5.37 2.79
N VAL A 46 12.43 4.66 2.03
CA VAL A 46 12.67 4.97 0.62
C VAL A 46 11.41 4.72 -0.21
N TYR A 47 10.73 3.59 0.01
CA TYR A 47 9.49 3.25 -0.68
C TYR A 47 8.41 4.31 -0.44
N TRP A 48 8.12 4.67 0.81
CA TRP A 48 7.18 5.75 1.15
C TRP A 48 7.57 7.08 0.49
N SER A 49 8.87 7.42 0.47
CA SER A 49 9.36 8.62 -0.20
C SER A 49 9.09 8.60 -1.70
N THR A 50 9.27 7.44 -2.36
CA THR A 50 9.00 7.30 -3.80
C THR A 50 7.50 7.38 -4.13
N LEU A 51 6.63 6.80 -3.30
CA LEU A 51 5.17 6.94 -3.42
C LEU A 51 4.74 8.40 -3.24
N TRP A 52 5.26 9.06 -2.20
CA TRP A 52 4.98 10.46 -1.91
C TRP A 52 5.43 11.39 -3.02
N PHE A 53 6.59 11.13 -3.63
CA PHE A 53 7.06 11.87 -4.80
C PHE A 53 6.05 11.81 -5.96
N GLY A 54 5.41 10.66 -6.19
CA GLY A 54 4.34 10.51 -7.17
C GLY A 54 3.12 11.39 -6.88
N ILE A 55 2.67 11.40 -5.63
CA ILE A 55 1.53 12.22 -5.16
C ILE A 55 1.89 13.71 -5.28
N TRP A 56 3.09 14.10 -4.86
CA TRP A 56 3.62 15.45 -5.02
C TRP A 56 3.67 15.87 -6.49
N PHE A 57 4.07 14.98 -7.40
CA PHE A 57 4.09 15.26 -8.83
C PHE A 57 2.67 15.51 -9.36
N LEU A 58 1.68 14.69 -8.99
CA LEU A 58 0.27 14.92 -9.34
C LEU A 58 -0.21 16.31 -8.93
N LYS A 59 0.08 16.70 -7.70
CA LYS A 59 -0.32 18.02 -7.20
C LYS A 59 0.34 19.14 -8.00
N ASN A 60 1.66 19.12 -8.13
CA ASN A 60 2.40 20.29 -8.60
C ASN A 60 2.51 20.39 -10.12
N LYS A 61 2.45 19.27 -10.85
CA LYS A 61 2.57 19.26 -12.32
C LYS A 61 1.24 19.06 -13.03
N ILE A 62 0.30 18.36 -12.39
CA ILE A 62 -1.00 18.02 -13.00
C ILE A 62 -2.13 18.85 -12.39
N GLY A 63 -1.98 19.30 -11.14
CA GLY A 63 -2.96 20.12 -10.44
C GLY A 63 -4.09 19.31 -9.83
N VAL A 64 -3.84 18.04 -9.48
CA VAL A 64 -4.81 17.19 -8.76
C VAL A 64 -4.78 17.55 -7.27
N ASP A 65 -5.95 17.81 -6.69
CA ASP A 65 -6.08 18.01 -5.25
C ASP A 65 -6.29 16.69 -4.52
N TYR A 66 -5.20 16.15 -3.96
CA TYR A 66 -5.23 14.90 -3.20
C TYR A 66 -5.95 15.03 -1.85
N ARG A 67 -6.14 16.25 -1.31
CA ARG A 67 -6.81 16.43 -0.01
C ARG A 67 -8.28 16.03 -0.10
N SER A 68 -8.89 16.25 -1.26
CA SER A 68 -10.26 15.81 -1.55
C SER A 68 -10.44 14.30 -1.44
N TRP A 69 -9.37 13.50 -1.57
CA TRP A 69 -9.45 12.04 -1.42
C TRP A 69 -9.69 11.60 0.02
N TRP A 70 -9.42 12.48 0.99
CA TRP A 70 -9.58 12.19 2.41
C TRP A 70 -10.86 12.79 2.99
N SER A 71 -11.66 13.49 2.18
CA SER A 71 -12.92 14.05 2.64
C SER A 71 -13.97 12.95 2.78
N LEU A 72 -14.51 12.80 3.98
CA LEU A 72 -15.69 11.98 4.24
C LEU A 72 -16.88 12.52 3.47
N LYS A 73 -17.60 11.63 2.79
CA LYS A 73 -18.91 11.92 2.22
C LYS A 73 -19.98 11.44 3.19
N ASN A 74 -21.06 12.19 3.32
CA ASN A 74 -22.21 11.81 4.13
C ASN A 74 -23.01 10.70 3.41
N GLY A 75 -23.36 9.64 4.13
CA GLY A 75 -24.22 8.56 3.63
C GLY A 75 -23.72 7.16 3.96
N PHE A 76 -24.61 6.17 3.82
CA PHE A 76 -24.26 4.75 3.93
C PHE A 76 -23.59 4.29 2.64
N ASP A 77 -22.41 3.70 2.75
CA ASP A 77 -21.67 3.11 1.63
C ASP A 77 -21.30 1.66 1.98
N LEU A 78 -21.95 0.70 1.32
CA LEU A 78 -21.66 -0.72 1.50
C LEU A 78 -20.19 -1.04 1.22
N TRP A 79 -19.58 -0.35 0.25
CA TRP A 79 -18.17 -0.56 -0.11
C TRP A 79 -17.22 -0.03 0.96
N ALA A 80 -17.62 1.00 1.72
CA ALA A 80 -16.86 1.46 2.88
C ALA A 80 -16.80 0.39 3.98
N ILE A 81 -17.92 -0.29 4.24
CA ILE A 81 -18.00 -1.38 5.22
C ILE A 81 -17.18 -2.58 4.74
N LEU A 82 -17.39 -3.02 3.50
CA LEU A 82 -16.64 -4.13 2.89
C LEU A 82 -15.12 -3.85 2.87
N SER A 83 -14.72 -2.60 2.68
CA SER A 83 -13.32 -2.18 2.72
C SER A 83 -12.65 -2.46 4.06
N ILE A 84 -13.34 -2.17 5.16
CA ILE A 84 -12.85 -2.46 6.52
C ILE A 84 -12.78 -3.97 6.73
N PHE A 85 -13.85 -4.71 6.37
CA PHE A 85 -13.89 -6.17 6.54
C PHE A 85 -12.84 -6.90 5.69
N ALA A 86 -12.48 -6.37 4.53
CA ALA A 86 -11.39 -6.92 3.72
C ALA A 86 -10.05 -6.90 4.47
N GLY A 87 -9.87 -5.99 5.42
CA GLY A 87 -8.69 -5.99 6.30
C GLY A 87 -8.58 -7.23 7.18
N PHE A 88 -9.69 -7.88 7.50
CA PHE A 88 -9.72 -9.08 8.33
C PHE A 88 -9.48 -10.38 7.54
N LEU A 89 -9.30 -10.33 6.21
CA LEU A 89 -8.98 -11.54 5.42
C LEU A 89 -7.68 -12.21 5.89
N THR A 90 -6.79 -11.45 6.52
CA THR A 90 -5.51 -11.92 7.07
C THR A 90 -5.58 -12.23 8.56
N LEU A 91 -6.75 -12.11 9.21
CA LEU A 91 -6.94 -12.46 10.62
C LEU A 91 -6.51 -13.89 11.00
N PRO A 92 -6.75 -14.94 10.16
CA PRO A 92 -6.28 -16.28 10.50
C PRO A 92 -4.75 -16.37 10.69
N ILE A 93 -3.99 -15.52 10.01
CA ILE A 93 -2.53 -15.44 10.16
C ILE A 93 -2.17 -14.90 11.55
N LEU A 94 -2.81 -13.82 11.99
CA LEU A 94 -2.65 -13.29 13.34
C LEU A 94 -2.97 -14.35 14.40
N LEU A 95 -4.12 -15.03 14.27
CA LEU A 95 -4.55 -16.04 15.24
C LEU A 95 -3.58 -17.22 15.31
N LYS A 96 -3.05 -17.68 14.17
CA LYS A 96 -2.07 -18.76 14.12
C LYS A 96 -0.76 -18.43 14.87
N ASN A 97 -0.41 -17.15 14.93
CA ASN A 97 0.86 -16.67 15.47
C ASN A 97 0.69 -15.82 16.74
N ALA A 98 -0.49 -15.86 17.36
CA ALA A 98 -0.81 -15.02 18.51
C ALA A 98 0.07 -15.29 19.73
N SER A 99 0.67 -16.48 19.84
CA SER A 99 1.63 -16.79 20.91
C SER A 99 2.87 -15.88 20.84
N VAL A 100 3.32 -15.51 19.64
CA VAL A 100 4.53 -14.69 19.46
C VAL A 100 4.34 -13.27 20.01
N LEU A 101 3.10 -12.76 20.04
CA LEU A 101 2.77 -11.47 20.65
C LEU A 101 3.08 -11.41 22.14
N GLY A 102 2.95 -12.54 22.85
CA GLY A 102 3.19 -12.60 24.29
C GLY A 102 4.67 -12.39 24.65
N ASP A 103 5.57 -12.77 23.74
CA ASP A 103 7.01 -12.78 23.98
C ASP A 103 7.71 -11.52 23.42
N LEU A 104 6.98 -10.67 22.69
CA LEU A 104 7.53 -9.49 22.04
C LEU A 104 7.74 -8.32 23.02
N HIS A 105 8.87 -7.63 22.87
CA HIS A 105 9.12 -6.40 23.60
C HIS A 105 8.13 -5.30 23.18
N TRP A 106 7.55 -4.57 24.15
CA TRP A 106 6.51 -3.57 23.92
C TRP A 106 6.90 -2.48 22.92
N THR A 107 8.19 -2.12 22.85
CA THR A 107 8.69 -1.12 21.90
C THR A 107 8.54 -1.59 20.46
N LEU A 108 8.73 -2.88 20.20
CA LEU A 108 8.58 -3.44 18.85
C LEU A 108 7.11 -3.44 18.43
N ILE A 109 6.21 -3.78 19.35
CA ILE A 109 4.75 -3.65 19.15
C ILE A 109 4.39 -2.19 18.81
N ALA A 110 4.93 -1.21 19.54
CA ALA A 110 4.66 0.20 19.27
C ALA A 110 5.17 0.65 17.89
N ILE A 111 6.39 0.26 17.50
CA ILE A 111 6.96 0.55 16.18
C ILE A 111 6.11 -0.06 15.08
N TRP A 112 5.64 -1.29 15.27
CA TRP A 112 4.77 -1.96 14.32
C TRP A 112 3.43 -1.26 14.21
N LEU A 113 2.73 -0.99 15.32
CA LEU A 113 1.46 -0.25 15.27
C LEU A 113 1.62 1.09 14.54
N LEU A 114 2.73 1.80 14.79
CA LEU A 114 3.05 3.02 14.04
C LEU A 114 3.20 2.74 12.53
N PHE A 115 3.92 1.69 12.15
CA PHE A 115 4.03 1.25 10.76
C PHE A 115 2.65 0.91 10.15
N SER A 116 1.77 0.17 10.83
CA SER A 116 0.43 -0.16 10.29
C SER A 116 -0.45 1.04 10.06
N VAL A 117 -0.19 2.15 10.75
CA VAL A 117 -0.94 3.40 10.57
C VAL A 117 -0.32 4.23 9.45
N ILE A 118 1.01 4.33 9.42
CA ILE A 118 1.71 5.18 8.44
C ILE A 118 1.76 4.53 7.05
N ASN A 119 1.99 3.21 6.96
CA ASN A 119 2.16 2.52 5.70
C ASN A 119 0.93 2.67 4.78
N PRO A 120 -0.30 2.39 5.26
CA PRO A 120 -1.50 2.56 4.46
C PRO A 120 -1.72 4.00 3.98
N PHE A 121 -1.30 5.00 4.74
CA PHE A 121 -1.44 6.39 4.30
C PHE A 121 -0.71 6.63 2.97
N PHE A 122 0.54 6.18 2.85
CA PHE A 122 1.33 6.33 1.62
C PHE A 122 0.83 5.42 0.51
N GLU A 123 0.60 4.15 0.84
CA GLU A 123 0.18 3.15 -0.14
C GLU A 123 -1.19 3.45 -0.72
N GLU A 124 -2.20 3.74 0.10
CA GLU A 124 -3.54 4.06 -0.41
C GLU A 124 -3.58 5.37 -1.19
N SER A 125 -2.86 6.40 -0.70
CA SER A 125 -2.75 7.67 -1.42
C SER A 125 -2.14 7.50 -2.82
N PHE A 126 -1.22 6.56 -2.99
CA PHE A 126 -0.63 6.29 -4.29
C PHE A 126 -1.45 5.26 -5.10
N TRP A 127 -1.57 4.03 -4.61
CA TRP A 127 -2.20 2.95 -5.38
C TRP A 127 -3.66 3.25 -5.70
N ARG A 128 -4.42 3.89 -4.81
CA ARG A 128 -5.83 4.21 -5.05
C ARG A 128 -5.94 5.65 -5.52
N GLY A 129 -5.47 6.57 -4.69
CA GLY A 129 -5.51 8.00 -4.99
C GLY A 129 -4.87 8.33 -6.33
N PHE A 130 -3.57 8.09 -6.48
CA PHE A 130 -2.87 8.41 -7.72
C PHE A 130 -3.41 7.60 -8.91
N LEU A 131 -3.44 6.26 -8.86
CA LEU A 131 -3.73 5.48 -10.07
C LEU A 131 -5.18 5.53 -10.52
N ILE A 132 -6.13 5.74 -9.62
CA ILE A 132 -7.55 5.79 -9.99
C ILE A 132 -7.98 7.23 -10.29
N ALA A 133 -7.48 8.22 -9.54
CA ALA A 133 -7.86 9.63 -9.76
C ALA A 133 -7.05 10.34 -10.86
N TYR A 134 -6.00 9.71 -11.42
CA TYR A 134 -5.23 10.29 -12.51
C TYR A 134 -6.13 10.68 -13.70
N PRO A 135 -5.98 11.90 -14.27
CA PRO A 135 -6.87 12.42 -15.31
C PRO A 135 -6.56 11.87 -16.72
N ILE A 136 -6.47 10.55 -16.84
CA ILE A 136 -6.36 9.83 -18.13
C ILE A 136 -7.73 9.27 -18.55
N GLN A 137 -7.98 9.24 -19.85
CA GLN A 137 -9.19 8.68 -20.47
C GLN A 137 -9.14 7.14 -20.52
N LEU A 138 -9.17 6.50 -19.35
CA LEU A 138 -9.34 5.05 -19.20
C LEU A 138 -10.63 4.74 -18.48
N LYS A 139 -11.29 3.63 -18.85
CA LYS A 139 -12.44 3.12 -18.09
C LYS A 139 -12.01 2.78 -16.66
N ALA A 140 -12.92 2.97 -15.71
CA ALA A 140 -12.66 2.75 -14.29
C ALA A 140 -12.11 1.36 -13.98
N VAL A 141 -12.67 0.32 -14.61
CA VAL A 141 -12.22 -1.07 -14.44
C VAL A 141 -10.73 -1.25 -14.74
N TYR A 142 -10.18 -0.56 -15.74
CA TYR A 142 -8.75 -0.64 -16.06
C TYR A 142 -7.89 0.08 -15.02
N LYS A 143 -8.34 1.23 -14.52
CA LYS A 143 -7.62 1.95 -13.45
C LYS A 143 -7.59 1.15 -12.16
N ILE A 144 -8.72 0.54 -11.80
CA ILE A 144 -8.82 -0.37 -10.65
C ILE A 144 -7.92 -1.59 -10.87
N GLY A 145 -8.00 -2.24 -12.04
CA GLY A 145 -7.15 -3.38 -12.37
C GLY A 145 -5.66 -3.08 -12.29
N LEU A 146 -5.21 -1.95 -12.84
CA LEU A 146 -3.81 -1.51 -12.74
C LEU A 146 -3.41 -1.22 -11.29
N SER A 147 -4.28 -0.57 -10.51
CA SER A 147 -4.07 -0.34 -9.08
C SER A 147 -3.84 -1.66 -8.32
N VAL A 148 -4.72 -2.64 -8.53
CA VAL A 148 -4.63 -3.97 -7.89
C VAL A 148 -3.36 -4.70 -8.32
N ILE A 149 -3.07 -4.75 -9.62
CA ILE A 149 -1.91 -5.45 -10.16
C ILE A 149 -0.62 -4.87 -9.59
N PHE A 150 -0.44 -3.54 -9.66
CA PHE A 150 0.79 -2.93 -9.18
C PHE A 150 0.93 -2.99 -7.66
N PHE A 151 -0.16 -2.89 -6.90
CA PHE A 151 -0.13 -3.13 -5.45
C PHE A 151 0.30 -4.56 -5.12
N CYS A 152 -0.25 -5.57 -5.79
CA CYS A 152 0.17 -6.96 -5.55
C CYS A 152 1.62 -7.20 -5.97
N LEU A 153 2.03 -6.67 -7.13
CA LEU A 153 3.42 -6.76 -7.61
C LEU A 153 4.40 -6.05 -6.67
N SER A 154 4.04 -4.91 -6.07
CA SER A 154 4.91 -4.24 -5.09
C SER A 154 5.12 -5.12 -3.86
N ARG A 155 4.07 -5.79 -3.38
CA ARG A 155 4.18 -6.75 -2.27
C ARG A 155 5.07 -7.93 -2.63
N MET A 156 4.92 -8.53 -3.81
CA MET A 156 5.75 -9.65 -4.25
C MET A 156 7.22 -9.26 -4.50
N LEU A 157 7.45 -8.16 -5.22
CA LEU A 157 8.77 -7.81 -5.76
C LEU A 157 9.59 -6.89 -4.84
N ILE A 158 8.97 -6.24 -3.85
CA ILE A 158 9.70 -5.39 -2.88
C ILE A 158 9.78 -6.13 -1.55
N PHE A 159 8.62 -6.40 -0.95
CA PHE A 159 8.54 -6.99 0.39
C PHE A 159 8.75 -8.51 0.38
N GLY A 160 8.35 -9.20 -0.69
CA GLY A 160 8.59 -10.64 -0.84
C GLY A 160 10.06 -11.02 -1.00
N ILE A 161 10.94 -10.06 -1.32
CA ILE A 161 12.39 -10.31 -1.37
C ILE A 161 12.98 -10.41 0.03
N ILE A 162 12.45 -9.65 0.98
CA ILE A 162 12.92 -9.59 2.37
C ILE A 162 12.10 -10.48 3.29
N SER A 163 11.11 -11.21 2.75
CA SER A 163 10.19 -12.08 3.48
C SER A 163 10.27 -13.50 2.97
N SER A 164 10.55 -14.45 3.84
CA SER A 164 10.45 -15.89 3.56
C SER A 164 9.00 -16.38 3.45
N ASN A 165 8.00 -15.56 3.81
CA ASN A 165 6.65 -16.01 4.12
C ASN A 165 5.54 -15.42 3.23
N VAL A 166 5.87 -15.01 2.01
CA VAL A 166 4.85 -14.70 0.99
C VAL A 166 4.25 -16.01 0.49
N SER A 167 3.16 -16.44 1.12
CA SER A 167 2.39 -17.63 0.73
C SER A 167 1.24 -17.28 -0.20
N ASP A 168 0.76 -18.25 -0.99
CA ASP A 168 -0.39 -18.08 -1.89
C ASP A 168 -1.64 -17.52 -1.18
N PRO A 169 -2.03 -17.98 0.03
CA PRO A 169 -3.18 -17.41 0.74
C PRO A 169 -3.02 -15.93 1.08
N LEU A 170 -1.81 -15.47 1.39
CA LEU A 170 -1.53 -14.06 1.64
C LEU A 170 -1.74 -13.24 0.36
N LEU A 171 -1.19 -13.70 -0.76
CA LEU A 171 -1.35 -13.02 -2.05
C LEU A 171 -2.81 -12.96 -2.48
N MET A 172 -3.59 -14.03 -2.24
CA MET A 172 -5.03 -14.03 -2.49
C MET A 172 -5.75 -12.99 -1.62
N ALA A 173 -5.47 -12.96 -0.31
CA ALA A 173 -6.06 -11.96 0.59
C ALA A 173 -5.73 -10.54 0.13
N LEU A 174 -4.46 -10.26 -0.20
CA LEU A 174 -4.02 -8.97 -0.73
C LEU A 174 -4.74 -8.59 -2.02
N PHE A 175 -4.90 -9.54 -2.95
CA PHE A 175 -5.61 -9.31 -4.22
C PHE A 175 -7.08 -8.94 -4.00
N PHE A 176 -7.79 -9.70 -3.16
CA PHE A 176 -9.21 -9.42 -2.87
C PHE A 176 -9.39 -8.11 -2.12
N SER A 177 -8.59 -7.85 -1.07
CA SER A 177 -8.62 -6.58 -0.35
C SER A 177 -8.31 -5.42 -1.28
N ALA A 178 -7.29 -5.57 -2.11
CA ALA A 178 -6.90 -4.53 -3.04
C ALA A 178 -7.99 -4.18 -4.05
N THR A 179 -8.73 -5.20 -4.50
CA THR A 179 -9.85 -5.05 -5.43
C THR A 179 -11.01 -4.32 -4.77
N ILE A 180 -11.40 -4.72 -3.56
CA ILE A 180 -12.45 -4.05 -2.77
C ILE A 180 -12.06 -2.59 -2.55
N TRP A 181 -10.85 -2.32 -2.09
CA TRP A 181 -10.36 -0.95 -1.86
C TRP A 181 -10.36 -0.09 -3.13
N GLY A 182 -9.96 -0.68 -4.27
CA GLY A 182 -10.04 0.01 -5.56
C GLY A 182 -11.47 0.39 -5.95
N ILE A 183 -12.44 -0.51 -5.72
CA ILE A 183 -13.87 -0.25 -5.95
C ILE A 183 -14.36 0.83 -4.99
N THR A 184 -14.10 0.71 -3.69
CA THR A 184 -14.48 1.68 -2.66
C THR A 184 -13.98 3.08 -2.98
N PHE A 185 -12.70 3.20 -3.37
CA PHE A 185 -12.18 4.50 -3.78
C PHE A 185 -12.83 4.99 -5.09
N HIS A 186 -13.13 4.12 -6.05
CA HIS A 186 -13.77 4.55 -7.29
C HIS A 186 -15.20 5.07 -7.07
N THR A 187 -16.01 4.37 -6.28
CA THR A 187 -17.42 4.72 -6.00
C THR A 187 -17.51 5.94 -5.08
N GLY A 188 -16.70 5.98 -4.03
CA GLY A 188 -16.74 7.02 -3.00
C GLY A 188 -15.80 8.21 -3.25
N ARG A 189 -14.72 8.02 -4.02
CA ARG A 189 -13.56 8.94 -4.08
C ARG A 189 -13.00 9.30 -2.70
N ASN A 190 -13.07 8.34 -1.78
CA ASN A 190 -12.64 8.51 -0.41
C ASN A 190 -11.69 7.37 -0.01
N ILE A 191 -10.48 7.74 0.41
CA ILE A 191 -9.43 6.83 0.86
C ILE A 191 -9.62 6.43 2.31
N PHE A 192 -10.35 7.18 3.13
CA PHE A 192 -10.44 6.94 4.57
C PHE A 192 -10.82 5.50 4.92
N PHE A 193 -11.80 4.92 4.22
CA PHE A 193 -12.21 3.53 4.48
C PHE A 193 -11.26 2.48 3.90
N THR A 194 -10.57 2.78 2.80
CA THR A 194 -9.53 1.89 2.26
C THR A 194 -8.31 1.90 3.17
N TYR A 195 -7.92 3.07 3.64
CA TYR A 195 -6.94 3.30 4.68
C TYR A 195 -7.27 2.50 5.95
N LEU A 196 -8.46 2.64 6.54
CA LEU A 196 -8.81 1.89 7.75
C LEU A 196 -8.78 0.38 7.54
N GLY A 197 -9.33 -0.11 6.43
CA GLY A 197 -9.26 -1.54 6.10
C GLY A 197 -7.82 -2.02 5.93
N HIS A 198 -6.97 -1.19 5.36
CA HIS A 198 -5.56 -1.51 5.18
C HIS A 198 -4.75 -1.42 6.48
N VAL A 199 -5.08 -0.51 7.40
CA VAL A 199 -4.53 -0.53 8.77
C VAL A 199 -4.84 -1.87 9.46
N VAL A 200 -6.09 -2.33 9.36
CA VAL A 200 -6.50 -3.63 9.92
C VAL A 200 -5.76 -4.79 9.24
N LEU A 201 -5.58 -4.73 7.91
CA LEU A 201 -4.80 -5.72 7.17
C LEU A 201 -3.35 -5.75 7.66
N ASP A 202 -2.70 -4.59 7.74
CA ASP A 202 -1.31 -4.50 8.18
C ASP A 202 -1.18 -5.01 9.62
N ILE A 203 -2.10 -4.67 10.55
CA ILE A 203 -2.14 -5.19 11.93
C ILE A 203 -2.27 -6.72 11.95
N THR A 204 -3.20 -7.28 11.17
CA THR A 204 -3.42 -8.73 11.13
C THR A 204 -2.31 -9.48 10.40
N LEU A 205 -1.50 -8.77 9.61
CA LEU A 205 -0.29 -9.28 8.97
C LEU A 205 0.98 -9.12 9.79
N MET A 206 0.96 -8.37 10.90
CA MET A 206 2.15 -8.17 11.74
C MET A 206 2.77 -9.46 12.25
N MET A 207 2.07 -10.59 12.15
CA MET A 207 2.54 -11.91 12.58
C MET A 207 2.91 -12.90 11.47
N THR A 208 2.79 -12.55 10.18
CA THR A 208 3.60 -13.29 9.21
C THR A 208 5.03 -12.87 9.47
N TYR A 209 5.82 -13.73 10.13
CA TYR A 209 7.27 -14.03 10.08
C TYR A 209 8.28 -13.16 9.28
N LEU A 210 7.90 -12.04 8.69
CA LEU A 210 8.72 -11.06 7.99
C LEU A 210 9.91 -10.57 8.84
N TRP A 211 9.84 -10.74 10.16
CA TRP A 211 10.75 -10.08 11.11
C TRP A 211 11.33 -10.98 12.19
N MET A 212 11.00 -12.28 12.24
CA MET A 212 11.12 -13.05 13.48
C MET A 212 12.08 -14.24 13.45
N ASP A 213 12.45 -14.75 12.27
CA ASP A 213 13.29 -15.97 12.23
C ASP A 213 14.71 -15.71 12.76
N ASP A 214 15.23 -14.47 12.65
CA ASP A 214 16.64 -14.15 12.97
C ASP A 214 16.85 -12.99 13.97
N ILE A 215 15.82 -12.29 14.43
CA ILE A 215 15.96 -11.28 15.49
C ILE A 215 15.97 -11.99 16.85
N GLN A 216 17.07 -12.68 17.16
CA GLN A 216 17.42 -13.01 18.54
C GLN A 216 17.87 -11.72 19.24
N LEU A 217 16.94 -11.04 19.90
CA LEU A 217 17.24 -9.99 20.88
C LEU A 217 17.50 -10.60 22.26
#